data_AF-A0A929A6A8-F1
#
_entry.id   AF-A0A929A6A8-F1
#
_cell.length_a   1.000
_cell.length_b   1.000
_cell.length_c   1.000
_cell.angle_alpha   90.00
_cell.angle_beta   90.00
_cell.angle_gamma   90.00
#
_symmetry.space_group_name_H-M   'P 1'
#
loop_
_entity.id
_entity.type
_entity.pdbx_description
1 polymer ?
#
loop_
_entity_poly.entity_id
_entity_poly.type
_entity_poly.pdbx_seq_one_letter_code
_entity_poly.pdbx_strand_id
1 'polypeptide(L)'
;MTVTLTESAERYLFNFLSSIPEGDGDRGIRFIAKAGGCNGYEYDIKIATHPKPDDEVNQSGRLKIFVDPQSAPILNGMTVNYIDGLLDSGFKFENPNATQTCGCGKSFDAGACTPTAVPCS
;
A
#
# COMPACT_ATOMS: atom_id res chain seq x y z
N MET A 1 12.53 -6.86 -2.68
CA MET A 1 11.64 -5.99 -1.90
C MET A 1 10.75 -6.82 -0.97
N THR A 2 10.39 -6.38 0.25
CA THR A 2 9.44 -7.10 1.14
C THR A 2 8.20 -6.27 1.47
N VAL A 3 7.05 -6.59 0.88
CA VAL A 3 5.73 -6.06 1.30
C VAL A 3 5.02 -7.14 2.09
N THR A 4 4.60 -6.81 3.31
CA THR A 4 3.92 -7.77 4.19
C THR A 4 2.45 -7.39 4.32
N LEU A 5 1.55 -8.36 4.15
CA LEU A 5 0.13 -8.18 4.43
C LEU A 5 -0.19 -8.72 5.82
N THR A 6 -1.04 -8.02 6.58
CA THR A 6 -1.67 -8.62 7.77
C THR A 6 -2.72 -9.64 7.35
N GLU A 7 -3.10 -10.52 8.27
CA GLU A 7 -4.12 -11.55 8.01
C GLU A 7 -5.46 -10.93 7.57
N SER A 8 -5.84 -9.79 8.16
CA SER A 8 -7.05 -9.05 7.79
C SER A 8 -6.99 -8.52 6.35
N ALA A 9 -5.85 -7.94 5.95
CA ALA A 9 -5.65 -7.42 4.60
C ALA A 9 -5.60 -8.56 3.57
N GLU A 10 -4.89 -9.65 3.86
CA GLU A 10 -4.83 -10.82 2.99
C GLU A 10 -6.22 -11.41 2.77
N ARG A 11 -7.00 -11.60 3.85
CA ARG A 11 -8.37 -12.14 3.76
C ARG A 11 -9.28 -11.25 2.92
N TYR A 12 -9.25 -9.93 3.14
CA TYR A 12 -10.06 -8.99 2.37
C TYR A 12 -9.71 -9.01 0.88
N LEU A 13 -8.41 -8.91 0.56
CA LEU A 13 -7.93 -8.92 -0.82
C LEU A 13 -8.18 -10.26 -1.51
N PHE A 14 -8.06 -11.38 -0.79
CA PHE A 14 -8.39 -12.71 -1.30
C PHE A 14 -9.87 -12.81 -1.63
N ASN A 15 -10.76 -12.44 -0.71
CA ASN A 15 -12.20 -12.44 -0.95
C ASN A 15 -12.59 -11.51 -2.11
N PHE A 16 -11.95 -10.35 -2.21
CA PHE A 16 -12.18 -9.41 -3.29
C PHE A 16 -11.72 -9.99 -4.64
N LEU A 17 -10.55 -10.62 -4.71
CA LEU A 17 -10.08 -11.34 -5.90
C LEU A 17 -10.99 -12.50 -6.29
N SER A 18 -11.49 -13.28 -5.32
CA SER A 18 -12.43 -14.37 -5.56
C SER A 18 -13.81 -13.89 -6.01
N SER A 19 -14.17 -12.64 -5.71
CA SER A 19 -15.44 -12.03 -6.17
C SER A 19 -15.38 -11.57 -7.62
N ILE A 20 -14.18 -11.46 -8.21
CA ILE A 20 -14.01 -11.09 -9.62
C ILE A 20 -14.00 -12.38 -10.46
N PRO A 21 -14.82 -12.46 -11.53
CA PRO A 21 -14.88 -13.64 -12.38
C PRO A 21 -13.50 -14.00 -12.92
N GLU A 22 -13.26 -15.30 -13.00
CA GLU A 22 -11.96 -15.85 -13.33
C GLU A 22 -11.48 -15.41 -14.72
N GLY A 23 -10.37 -14.66 -14.75
CA GLY A 23 -9.56 -14.50 -15.96
C GLY A 23 -8.43 -15.52 -15.95
N ASP A 24 -8.18 -16.12 -17.11
CA ASP A 24 -7.00 -16.97 -17.36
C ASP A 24 -5.73 -16.15 -17.10
N GLY A 25 -5.01 -16.44 -16.02
CA GLY A 25 -3.75 -15.76 -15.71
C GLY A 25 -3.32 -15.81 -14.25
N ASP A 26 -2.05 -15.47 -14.03
CA ASP A 26 -1.42 -15.28 -12.73
C ASP A 26 -1.94 -14.00 -12.06
N ARG A 27 -3.15 -14.09 -11.50
CA ARG A 27 -3.80 -12.99 -10.79
C ARG A 27 -3.05 -12.60 -9.52
N GLY A 28 -3.00 -11.30 -9.27
CA GLY A 28 -2.35 -10.73 -8.11
C GLY A 28 -2.76 -9.29 -7.85
N ILE A 29 -2.26 -8.76 -6.73
CA ILE A 29 -2.50 -7.41 -6.29
C ILE A 29 -1.29 -6.56 -6.64
N ARG A 30 -1.53 -5.48 -7.37
CA ARG A 30 -0.53 -4.49 -7.73
C ARG A 30 -0.56 -3.33 -6.76
N PHE A 31 0.58 -3.01 -6.15
CA PHE A 31 0.76 -1.82 -5.33
C PHE A 31 1.54 -0.76 -6.10
N ILE A 32 1.02 0.46 -6.09
CA ILE A 32 1.63 1.61 -6.74
C ILE A 32 1.77 2.72 -5.70
N ALA A 33 2.97 3.27 -5.56
CA ALA A 33 3.20 4.50 -4.83
C ALA A 33 3.29 5.66 -5.83
N LYS A 34 2.40 6.64 -5.71
CA LYS A 34 2.43 7.87 -6.51
C LYS A 34 2.90 9.02 -5.63
N ALA A 35 3.77 9.87 -6.15
CA ALA A 35 4.09 11.14 -5.51
C ALA A 35 2.88 12.07 -5.65
N GLY A 36 2.20 12.38 -4.54
CA GLY A 36 0.93 13.10 -4.54
C GLY A 36 0.21 13.04 -3.19
N GLY A 37 -0.67 14.03 -2.93
CA GLY A 37 -1.41 14.19 -1.68
C GLY A 37 -0.75 15.20 -0.72
N CYS A 38 -1.49 15.64 0.31
CA CYS A 38 -1.00 16.61 1.32
C CYS A 38 0.27 16.16 2.08
N ASN A 39 0.65 14.89 1.96
CA ASN A 39 1.66 14.23 2.77
C ASN A 39 2.74 13.50 1.93
N GLY A 40 2.92 13.90 0.66
CA GLY A 40 4.04 13.45 -0.18
C GLY A 40 3.78 12.23 -1.07
N TYR A 41 3.16 11.16 -0.55
CA TYR A 41 2.87 9.96 -1.34
C TYR A 41 1.46 9.39 -1.11
N GLU A 42 0.84 8.91 -2.19
CA GLU A 42 -0.43 8.21 -2.23
C GLU A 42 -0.22 6.76 -2.65
N TYR A 43 -0.87 5.84 -1.95
CA TYR A 43 -0.84 4.41 -2.27
C TYR A 43 -2.10 3.98 -3.01
N ASP A 44 -1.90 3.30 -4.13
CA ASP A 44 -2.96 2.81 -5.00
C ASP A 44 -2.85 1.28 -5.12
N ILE A 45 -3.99 0.60 -4.99
CA ILE A 45 -4.10 -0.86 -5.04
C ILE A 45 -4.93 -1.22 -6.26
N LYS A 46 -4.36 -2.03 -7.15
CA LYS A 46 -5.03 -2.50 -8.37
C LYS A 46 -4.98 -4.01 -8.47
N ILE A 47 -5.99 -4.60 -9.08
CA ILE A 47 -5.93 -6.01 -9.46
C ILE A 47 -5.27 -6.11 -10.82
N ALA A 48 -4.26 -6.96 -10.93
CA ALA A 48 -3.63 -7.30 -12.19
C ALA A 48 -3.78 -8.79 -12.46
N THR A 49 -4.09 -9.14 -13.71
CA THR A 49 -4.20 -10.53 -14.15
C THR A 49 -2.86 -11.14 -14.52
N HIS A 50 -1.85 -10.30 -14.78
CA HIS A 50 -0.49 -10.71 -15.13
C HIS A 50 0.53 -9.69 -14.60
N PRO A 51 1.73 -10.13 -14.18
CA PRO A 51 2.85 -9.23 -13.93
C PRO A 51 3.30 -8.55 -15.23
N LYS A 52 3.73 -7.29 -15.15
CA LYS A 52 4.49 -6.66 -16.24
C LYS A 52 5.93 -7.18 -16.23
N PRO A 53 6.66 -7.12 -17.37
CA PRO A 53 8.03 -7.61 -17.47
C PRO A 53 9.01 -6.97 -16.47
N ASP A 54 8.79 -5.71 -16.09
CA ASP A 54 9.65 -4.98 -15.16
C ASP A 54 9.14 -5.01 -13.70
N ASP A 55 8.03 -5.72 -13.43
CA ASP A 55 7.47 -5.78 -12.07
C ASP A 55 8.29 -6.67 -11.16
N GLU A 56 8.50 -6.19 -9.94
CA GLU A 56 8.90 -7.07 -8.84
C GLU A 56 7.68 -7.87 -8.39
N VAL A 57 7.77 -9.19 -8.57
CA VAL A 57 6.76 -10.15 -8.08
C VAL A 57 7.19 -10.63 -6.70
N ASN A 58 6.33 -10.40 -5.70
CA ASN A 58 6.50 -10.91 -4.36
C ASN A 58 5.29 -11.79 -3.98
N GLN A 59 5.49 -12.73 -3.07
CA GLN A 59 4.42 -13.57 -2.57
C GLN A 59 4.18 -13.26 -1.09
N SER A 60 2.98 -12.80 -0.75
CA SER A 60 2.55 -12.61 0.63
C SER A 60 1.41 -13.59 0.92
N GLY A 61 1.73 -14.64 1.67
CA GLY A 61 0.78 -15.72 1.95
C GLY A 61 0.33 -16.41 0.66
N ARG A 62 -0.98 -16.34 0.39
CA ARG A 62 -1.61 -16.94 -0.81
C ARG A 62 -1.78 -15.98 -1.98
N LEU A 63 -1.40 -14.71 -1.82
CA LEU A 63 -1.55 -13.67 -2.83
C LEU A 63 -0.23 -13.34 -3.49
N LYS A 64 -0.25 -13.22 -4.82
CA LYS A 64 0.83 -12.62 -5.59
C LYS A 64 0.72 -11.10 -5.50
N ILE A 65 1.83 -10.46 -5.18
CA ILE A 65 1.98 -9.02 -5.11
C ILE A 65 2.87 -8.57 -6.27
N PHE A 66 2.40 -7.59 -7.02
CA PHE A 66 3.14 -6.97 -8.11
C PHE A 66 3.49 -5.53 -7.75
N VAL A 67 4.74 -5.14 -7.96
CA VAL A 67 5.18 -3.77 -7.67
C VAL A 67 5.97 -3.24 -8.85
N ASP A 68 5.59 -2.06 -9.32
CA ASP A 68 6.36 -1.36 -10.35
C ASP A 68 7.73 -0.93 -9.77
N PRO A 69 8.82 -1.00 -10.55
CA PRO A 69 10.19 -0.80 -10.05
C PRO A 69 10.43 0.60 -9.48
N GLN A 70 9.65 1.60 -9.91
CA GLN A 70 9.69 2.95 -9.33
C GLN A 70 9.11 3.02 -7.93
N SER A 71 8.12 2.18 -7.61
CA SER A 71 7.48 2.12 -6.30
C SER A 71 8.20 1.15 -5.35
N ALA A 72 8.96 0.19 -5.88
CA ALA A 72 9.72 -0.79 -5.12
C ALA A 72 10.57 -0.20 -3.97
N PRO A 73 11.39 0.86 -4.17
CA PRO A 73 12.17 1.43 -3.07
C PRO A 73 11.31 2.12 -2.01
N ILE A 74 10.17 2.71 -2.40
CA ILE A 74 9.26 3.43 -1.49
C ILE A 74 8.48 2.44 -0.62
N LEU A 75 8.07 1.32 -1.21
CA LEU A 75 7.21 0.32 -0.58
C LEU A 75 8.02 -0.79 0.13
N ASN A 76 9.35 -0.75 0.07
CA ASN A 76 10.20 -1.79 0.65
C ASN A 76 10.12 -1.82 2.19
N GLY A 77 9.74 -2.96 2.76
CA GLY A 77 9.56 -3.11 4.21
C GLY A 77 8.19 -2.63 4.70
N MET A 78 7.29 -2.22 3.80
CA MET A 78 5.95 -1.76 4.16
C MET A 78 5.08 -2.93 4.64
N THR A 79 4.27 -2.67 5.66
CA THR A 79 3.20 -3.56 6.13
C THR A 79 1.85 -2.95 5.79
N VAL A 80 0.97 -3.73 5.16
CA VAL A 80 -0.39 -3.30 4.81
C VAL A 80 -1.39 -4.00 5.71
N ASN A 81 -2.19 -3.21 6.39
CA ASN A 81 -3.28 -3.68 7.22
C ASN A 81 -4.63 -3.21 6.65
N TYR A 82 -5.69 -3.96 6.91
CA TYR A 82 -7.05 -3.58 6.58
C TYR A 82 -7.87 -3.53 7.86
N ILE A 83 -8.45 -2.36 8.14
CA ILE A 83 -9.35 -2.16 9.27
C ILE A 83 -10.77 -2.27 8.70
N ASP A 84 -11.49 -3.29 9.15
CA ASP A 84 -12.92 -3.47 8.87
C ASP A 84 -13.69 -3.03 10.12
N GLY A 85 -13.96 -1.74 10.24
CA GLY A 85 -14.72 -1.16 11.34
C GLY A 85 -16.11 -0.74 10.89
N LEU A 86 -17.07 -0.76 11.83
CA LEU A 86 -18.45 -0.32 11.57
C LEU A 86 -18.54 1.18 11.21
N LEU A 87 -17.62 1.98 11.75
CA LEU A 87 -17.55 3.44 11.56
C LEU A 87 -16.45 3.86 10.59
N ASP A 88 -15.36 3.09 10.53
CA ASP A 88 -14.21 3.34 9.67
C ASP A 88 -13.72 2.03 9.06
N SER A 89 -13.76 1.95 7.74
CA SER A 89 -13.15 0.88 6.97
C SER A 89 -12.09 1.43 6.02
N GLY A 90 -10.93 0.78 5.96
CA GLY A 90 -9.84 1.28 5.14
C GLY A 90 -8.54 0.52 5.25
N PHE A 91 -7.69 0.72 4.23
CA PHE A 91 -6.32 0.25 4.23
C PHE A 91 -5.43 1.20 5.04
N LYS A 92 -4.66 0.62 5.95
CA LYS A 92 -3.62 1.29 6.71
C LYS A 92 -2.27 0.79 6.23
N PHE A 93 -1.42 1.71 5.84
CA PHE A 93 -0.08 1.42 5.34
C PHE A 93 0.95 1.88 6.36
N GLU A 94 1.79 0.96 6.80
CA GLU A 94 2.86 1.22 7.76
C GLU A 94 4.19 1.01 7.04
N ASN A 95 4.81 2.12 6.64
CA ASN A 95 6.08 2.11 5.92
C ASN A 95 7.21 2.52 6.87
N PRO A 96 8.22 1.69 7.15
CA PRO A 96 9.33 2.09 8.01
C PRO A 96 10.20 3.20 7.40
N ASN A 97 10.14 3.40 6.07
CA ASN A 97 10.80 4.53 5.39
C ASN A 97 10.00 5.83 5.53
N ALA A 98 8.85 5.78 6.19
CA ALA A 98 8.09 6.94 6.59
C ALA A 98 8.60 7.58 7.88
N THR A 99 9.10 8.80 7.80
CA THR A 99 9.42 9.66 8.93
C THR A 99 8.24 10.36 9.64
N GLN A 100 7.03 10.57 9.10
CA GLN A 100 5.92 11.16 9.91
C GLN A 100 4.49 10.70 9.54
N THR A 101 3.83 9.91 10.38
CA THR A 101 2.38 9.65 10.27
C THR A 101 1.62 10.68 11.11
N CYS A 102 1.04 11.72 10.49
CA CYS A 102 0.23 12.70 11.23
C CYS A 102 -1.12 12.06 11.64
N GLY A 103 -1.56 12.35 12.88
CA GLY A 103 -2.58 11.64 13.66
C GLY A 103 -4.03 11.61 13.15
N CYS A 104 -4.26 11.66 11.85
CA CYS A 104 -5.54 11.48 11.18
C CYS A 104 -5.62 10.19 10.33
N GLY A 105 -4.60 9.33 10.39
CA GLY A 105 -4.65 7.93 9.93
C GLY A 105 -4.52 7.68 8.43
N LYS A 106 -4.27 8.72 7.62
CA LYS A 106 -4.31 8.62 6.14
C LYS A 106 -2.97 8.82 5.43
N SER A 107 -1.86 9.17 6.10
CA SER A 107 -0.61 9.41 5.39
C SER A 107 0.65 9.43 6.25
N PHE A 108 1.80 9.28 5.59
CA PHE A 108 3.12 9.25 6.18
C PHE A 108 4.10 10.13 5.38
N ASP A 109 4.93 10.91 6.07
CA ASP A 109 5.99 11.76 5.51
C ASP A 109 7.30 10.98 5.47
N ALA A 110 8.22 11.30 4.56
CA ALA A 110 9.56 10.73 4.50
C ALA A 110 10.62 11.86 4.40
N GLY A 111 10.65 12.86 5.29
CA GLY A 111 11.66 13.94 5.18
C GLY A 111 11.83 14.88 6.38
N ALA A 112 13.10 15.16 6.69
CA ALA A 112 13.65 15.96 7.80
C ALA A 112 12.82 17.16 8.31
N CYS A 113 12.69 17.21 9.65
CA CYS A 113 12.16 18.33 10.41
C CYS A 113 12.89 19.65 10.10
N THR A 114 12.13 20.68 9.71
CA THR A 114 12.48 22.08 9.99
C THR A 114 11.35 22.72 10.79
N PRO A 115 11.60 23.17 12.03
CA PRO A 115 10.58 23.84 12.83
C PRO A 115 10.47 25.30 12.39
N THR A 116 9.37 25.67 11.78
CA THR A 116 8.93 27.07 11.85
C THR A 116 7.44 27.07 12.11
N ALA A 117 7.12 27.10 13.41
CA ALA A 117 5.79 27.37 13.89
C ALA A 117 5.39 28.77 13.42
N VAL A 118 4.32 28.84 12.62
CA VAL A 118 3.64 30.12 12.33
C VAL A 118 2.28 30.04 13.02
N PRO A 119 2.04 30.82 14.08
CA PRO A 119 0.71 30.87 14.71
C PRO A 119 -0.26 31.63 13.79
N CYS A 120 -1.38 31.00 13.45
CA CYS A 120 -2.49 31.68 12.77
C CYS A 120 -3.06 32.75 13.71
N SER A 121 -3.10 34.00 13.23
CA SER A 121 -3.89 35.10 13.79
C SER A 121 -5.21 35.23 13.04
#